data_AF-A0A2V7LDE0-F1
#
_entry.id   AF-A0A2V7LDE0-F1
#
_cell.length_a   1.000
_cell.length_b   1.000
_cell.length_c   1.000
_cell.angle_alpha   90.00
_cell.angle_beta   90.00
_cell.angle_gamma   90.00
#
_symmetry.space_group_name_H-M   'P 1'
#
loop_
_entity.id
_entity.type
_entity.pdbx_description
1 polymer ?
#
loop_
_entity_poly.entity_id
_entity_poly.type
_entity_poly.pdbx_seq_one_letter_code
_entity_poly.pdbx_strand_id
1 'polypeptide(L)'
;MSPPAELGGSQISSLLEALPGIASVLRSPVADALVKAIRAAAGVGEFTFDDAEELVRYAVRRGLIGPEEGDRVLADVEVLKSKAKPARAARPKPLVKKKAAKKKSRR
;
A
#
# COMPACT_ATOMS: atom_id res chain seq x y z
N MET A 1 -22.27 -44.02 3.60
CA MET A 1 -21.67 -42.77 3.09
C MET A 1 -22.00 -41.69 4.11
N SER A 2 -21.09 -41.41 5.04
CA SER A 2 -21.31 -40.45 6.12
C SER A 2 -21.28 -39.02 5.54
N PRO A 3 -22.16 -38.11 5.99
CA PRO A 3 -22.12 -36.73 5.50
C PRO A 3 -20.81 -36.05 5.96
N PRO A 4 -20.27 -35.10 5.16
CA PRO A 4 -19.14 -34.29 5.57
C PRO A 4 -19.54 -33.53 6.84
N ALA A 5 -18.70 -33.59 7.87
CA ALA A 5 -18.92 -32.85 9.10
C ALA A 5 -18.96 -31.35 8.77
N GLU A 6 -20.16 -30.78 8.75
CA GLU A 6 -20.32 -29.33 8.74
C GLU A 6 -19.78 -28.82 10.08
N LEU A 7 -18.55 -28.33 10.05
CA LEU A 7 -17.99 -27.57 11.16
C LEU A 7 -18.86 -26.32 11.33
N GLY A 8 -19.78 -26.38 12.28
CA GLY A 8 -20.68 -25.27 12.58
C GLY A 8 -19.89 -24.02 12.94
N GLY A 9 -20.46 -22.84 12.67
CA GLY A 9 -19.78 -21.55 12.87
C GLY A 9 -19.14 -21.37 14.25
N SER A 10 -19.67 -22.02 15.29
CA SER A 10 -19.08 -22.02 16.63
C SER A 10 -17.75 -22.78 16.73
N GLN A 11 -17.57 -23.89 16.00
CA GLN A 11 -16.31 -24.65 15.97
C GLN A 11 -15.23 -23.92 15.19
N ILE A 12 -15.62 -23.21 14.12
CA ILE A 12 -14.72 -22.32 13.38
C ILE A 12 -14.31 -21.15 14.28
N SER A 13 -15.26 -20.53 15.00
CA SER A 13 -14.96 -19.46 15.95
C SER A 13 -14.03 -19.92 17.09
N SER A 14 -14.24 -21.11 17.66
CA SER A 14 -13.36 -21.63 18.71
C SER A 14 -11.95 -21.99 18.19
N LEU A 15 -11.83 -22.49 16.95
CA LEU A 15 -10.52 -22.63 16.29
C LEU A 15 -9.85 -21.28 16.06
N LEU A 16 -10.66 -20.26 15.75
CA LEU A 16 -10.17 -18.91 15.52
C LEU A 16 -9.75 -18.17 16.81
N GLU A 17 -10.29 -18.60 17.94
CA GLU A 17 -10.03 -18.00 19.25
C GLU A 17 -8.90 -18.75 19.99
N ALA A 18 -8.72 -20.05 19.72
CA ALA A 18 -7.76 -20.93 20.40
C ALA A 18 -6.35 -20.95 19.81
N LEU A 19 -6.10 -20.33 18.65
CA LEU A 19 -4.78 -20.31 18.01
C LEU A 19 -4.10 -18.94 18.18
N PRO A 20 -3.05 -18.82 19.03
CA PRO A 20 -2.19 -17.66 19.01
C PRO A 20 -1.54 -17.56 17.63
N GLY A 21 -1.95 -16.58 16.83
CA GLY A 21 -1.43 -16.40 15.47
C GLY A 21 -2.46 -16.05 14.40
N ILE A 22 -3.76 -16.00 14.69
CA ILE A 22 -4.74 -15.61 13.66
C ILE A 22 -4.60 -14.15 13.22
N ALA A 23 -4.12 -13.26 14.09
CA ALA A 23 -3.73 -11.93 13.66
C ALA A 23 -2.61 -11.96 12.58
N SER A 24 -1.68 -12.92 12.63
CA SER A 24 -0.65 -13.13 11.60
C SER A 24 -1.14 -13.96 10.39
N VAL A 25 -2.17 -14.80 10.55
CA VAL A 25 -2.81 -15.53 9.44
C VAL A 25 -3.75 -14.61 8.65
N LEU A 26 -4.40 -13.64 9.31
CA LEU A 26 -5.27 -12.63 8.70
C LEU A 26 -4.48 -11.46 8.07
N ARG A 27 -3.24 -11.23 8.50
CA ARG A 27 -2.34 -10.25 7.90
C ARG A 27 -1.39 -10.95 6.94
N SER A 28 -1.93 -11.33 5.80
CA SER A 28 -1.10 -11.77 4.68
C SER A 28 -0.13 -10.64 4.31
N PRO A 29 1.19 -10.91 4.21
CA PRO A 29 2.16 -9.91 3.75
C PRO A 29 1.76 -9.29 2.40
N VAL A 30 1.15 -10.10 1.53
CA VAL A 30 0.60 -9.67 0.24
C VAL A 30 -0.59 -8.74 0.42
N ALA A 31 -1.50 -9.04 1.36
CA ALA A 31 -2.65 -8.19 1.65
C ALA A 31 -2.20 -6.84 2.24
N ASP A 32 -1.23 -6.85 3.15
CA ASP A 32 -0.66 -5.63 3.72
C ASP A 32 0.01 -4.78 2.64
N ALA A 33 0.84 -5.41 1.78
CA ALA A 33 1.48 -4.73 0.66
C ALA A 33 0.47 -4.16 -0.34
N LEU A 34 -0.61 -4.89 -0.63
CA LEU A 34 -1.68 -4.44 -1.52
C LEU A 34 -2.43 -3.22 -0.94
N VAL A 35 -2.78 -3.26 0.34
CA VAL A 35 -3.45 -2.12 1.00
C VAL A 35 -2.53 -0.90 1.02
N LYS A 36 -1.24 -1.07 1.32
CA LYS A 36 -0.25 0.01 1.28
C LYS A 36 -0.08 0.58 -0.13
N ALA A 37 -0.05 -0.28 -1.16
CA ALA A 37 0.02 0.15 -2.56
C ALA A 37 -1.18 1.03 -2.96
N ILE A 38 -2.41 0.60 -2.63
CA ILE A 38 -3.63 1.35 -2.91
C ILE A 38 -3.61 2.71 -2.18
N ARG A 39 -3.21 2.70 -0.92
CA ARG A 39 -3.10 3.89 -0.07
C ARG A 39 -2.07 4.89 -0.61
N ALA A 40 -0.87 4.43 -0.95
CA ALA A 40 0.16 5.26 -1.56
C ALA A 40 -0.26 5.80 -2.93
N ALA A 41 -0.93 4.99 -3.76
CA ALA A 41 -1.49 5.42 -5.05
C ALA A 41 -2.58 6.51 -4.88
N ALA A 42 -3.34 6.47 -3.79
CA ALA A 42 -4.28 7.52 -3.40
C ALA A 42 -3.61 8.76 -2.76
N GLY A 43 -2.27 8.76 -2.64
CA GLY A 43 -1.51 9.83 -2.00
C GLY A 43 -1.62 9.85 -0.47
N VAL A 44 -2.06 8.76 0.15
CA VAL A 44 -2.27 8.63 1.59
C VAL A 44 -1.44 7.48 2.12
N GLY A 45 -0.30 7.74 2.75
CA GLY A 45 0.57 6.70 3.33
C GLY A 45 1.72 6.31 2.41
N GLU A 46 2.46 5.29 2.83
CA GLU A 46 3.72 4.88 2.21
C GLU A 46 3.63 3.46 1.64
N PHE A 47 4.33 3.25 0.53
CA PHE A 47 4.53 1.96 -0.11
C PHE A 47 6.03 1.78 -0.30
N THR A 48 6.58 0.73 0.31
CA THR A 48 8.03 0.51 0.35
C THR A 48 8.48 -0.46 -0.74
N PHE A 49 9.80 -0.57 -0.93
CA PHE A 49 10.36 -1.55 -1.84
C PHE A 49 10.04 -2.99 -1.40
N ASP A 50 10.06 -3.27 -0.11
CA ASP A 50 9.76 -4.60 0.43
C ASP A 50 8.30 -5.00 0.14
N ASP A 51 7.38 -4.02 0.20
CA ASP A 51 5.98 -4.22 -0.19
C ASP A 51 5.89 -4.54 -1.70
N ALA A 52 6.64 -3.83 -2.55
CA ALA A 52 6.70 -4.09 -3.99
C ALA A 52 7.26 -5.48 -4.30
N GLU A 53 8.31 -5.89 -3.61
CA GLU A 53 8.93 -7.20 -3.76
C GLU A 53 7.95 -8.33 -3.44
N GLU A 54 7.20 -8.21 -2.33
CA GLU A 54 6.20 -9.20 -1.96
C GLU A 54 5.09 -9.32 -3.01
N LEU A 55 4.62 -8.19 -3.56
CA LEU A 55 3.59 -8.19 -4.61
C LEU A 55 4.08 -8.84 -5.92
N VAL A 56 5.32 -8.55 -6.34
CA VAL A 56 5.90 -9.16 -7.55
C VAL A 56 6.08 -10.67 -7.35
N ARG A 57 6.67 -11.09 -6.23
CA ARG A 57 6.83 -12.52 -5.91
C ARG A 57 5.50 -13.24 -5.85
N TYR A 58 4.47 -12.60 -5.29
CA TYR A 58 3.12 -13.15 -5.31
C TYR A 58 2.55 -13.29 -6.72
N ALA A 59 2.70 -12.27 -7.57
CA ALA A 59 2.21 -12.29 -8.94
C ALA A 59 2.85 -13.42 -9.78
N VAL A 60 4.17 -13.64 -9.63
CA VAL A 60 4.88 -14.76 -10.27
C VAL A 60 4.38 -16.11 -9.72
N ARG A 61 4.30 -16.28 -8.39
CA ARG A 61 3.80 -17.52 -7.75
C ARG A 61 2.38 -17.89 -8.20
N ARG A 62 1.55 -16.91 -8.52
CA ARG A 62 0.16 -17.10 -8.97
C ARG A 62 0.02 -17.18 -10.49
N GLY A 63 1.13 -17.08 -11.24
CA GLY A 63 1.12 -17.12 -12.71
C GLY A 63 0.43 -15.91 -13.36
N LEU A 64 0.36 -14.77 -12.65
CA LEU A 64 -0.20 -13.53 -13.19
C LEU A 64 0.79 -12.83 -14.13
N ILE A 65 2.08 -12.99 -13.86
CA ILE A 65 3.19 -12.57 -14.72
C ILE A 65 4.26 -13.67 -14.75
N GLY A 66 5.07 -13.68 -15.81
CA GLY A 66 6.23 -14.57 -15.91
C GLY A 66 7.38 -14.13 -15.00
N PRO A 67 8.31 -15.04 -14.64
CA PRO A 67 9.46 -14.71 -13.80
C PRO A 67 10.34 -13.62 -14.42
N GLU A 68 10.53 -13.63 -15.74
CA GLU A 68 11.34 -12.62 -16.45
C GLU A 68 10.70 -11.24 -16.44
N GLU A 69 9.37 -11.16 -16.37
CA GLU A 69 8.65 -9.90 -16.18
C GLU A 69 8.79 -9.44 -14.72
N GLY A 70 8.70 -10.35 -13.75
CA GLY A 70 8.93 -10.06 -12.34
C GLY A 70 10.31 -9.45 -12.09
N ASP A 71 11.37 -10.06 -12.63
CA ASP A 71 12.74 -9.58 -12.50
C ASP A 71 12.93 -8.19 -13.11
N ARG A 72 12.35 -7.95 -14.31
CA ARG A 72 12.38 -6.64 -14.96
C ARG A 72 11.68 -5.56 -14.12
N VAL A 73 10.50 -5.86 -13.61
CA VAL A 73 9.76 -4.94 -12.74
C VAL A 73 10.59 -4.59 -11.50
N LEU A 74 11.17 -5.58 -10.81
CA LEU A 74 11.98 -5.33 -9.60
C LEU A 74 13.22 -4.45 -9.89
N ALA A 75 13.90 -4.70 -11.00
CA ALA A 75 15.03 -3.89 -11.43
C ALA A 75 14.63 -2.41 -11.66
N ASP A 76 13.47 -2.18 -12.29
CA ASP A 76 12.97 -0.82 -12.52
C ASP A 76 12.70 -0.08 -11.20
N VAL A 77 12.11 -0.75 -10.20
CA VAL A 77 11.81 -0.11 -8.91
C VAL A 77 13.08 0.14 -8.07
N GLU A 78 14.08 -0.73 -8.17
CA GLU A 78 15.34 -0.60 -7.43
C GLU A 78 16.19 0.59 -7.93
N VAL A 79 16.17 0.86 -9.24
CA VAL A 79 16.80 2.05 -9.85
C VAL A 79 16.13 3.34 -9.38
N LEU A 80 14.81 3.31 -9.12
CA LEU A 80 14.09 4.47 -8.61
C LEU A 80 14.40 4.73 -7.13
N LYS A 81 14.58 3.68 -6.31
CA LYS A 81 15.00 3.80 -4.90
C LYS A 81 16.38 4.47 -4.77
N SER A 82 17.31 4.14 -5.66
CA SER A 82 18.66 4.70 -5.68
C SER A 82 18.73 6.13 -6.24
N LYS A 83 17.70 6.57 -6.99
CA LYS A 83 17.59 7.94 -7.53
C LYS A 83 16.64 8.86 -6.75
N ALA A 84 15.81 8.33 -5.86
CA ALA A 84 14.87 9.09 -5.07
C ALA A 84 15.58 9.95 -4.01
N LYS A 85 15.94 11.19 -4.37
CA LYS A 85 16.13 12.26 -3.39
C LYS A 85 14.83 12.43 -2.60
N PRO A 86 14.88 12.66 -1.28
CA PRO A 86 13.68 12.75 -0.46
C PRO A 86 12.79 13.85 -1.02
N ALA A 87 11.55 13.49 -1.37
CA ALA A 87 10.53 14.44 -1.73
C ALA A 87 10.39 15.41 -0.55
N ARG A 88 10.89 16.64 -0.73
CA ARG A 88 10.71 17.71 0.24
C ARG A 88 9.21 17.82 0.48
N ALA A 89 8.78 17.46 1.68
CA ALA A 89 7.43 17.71 2.17
C ALA A 89 7.02 19.11 1.73
N ALA A 90 5.95 19.20 0.96
CA ALA A 90 5.44 20.44 0.42
C ALA A 90 5.08 21.36 1.59
N ARG A 91 6.02 22.21 2.00
CA ARG A 91 5.75 23.27 2.96
C ARG A 91 4.67 24.16 2.34
N PRO A 92 3.51 24.36 2.99
CA PRO A 92 2.49 25.23 2.46
C PRO A 92 3.06 26.66 2.38
N LYS A 93 3.03 27.24 1.18
CA LYS A 93 3.39 28.65 0.98
C LYS A 93 2.33 29.52 1.67
N PRO A 94 2.68 30.42 2.59
CA PRO A 94 1.70 31.32 3.19
C PRO A 94 1.13 32.25 2.12
N LEU A 95 -0.19 32.22 1.98
CA LEU A 95 -0.96 33.15 1.15
C LEU A 95 -0.72 34.59 1.65
N VAL A 96 0.06 35.35 0.91
CA VAL A 96 0.24 36.78 1.17
C VAL A 96 -1.11 37.48 0.92
N LYS A 97 -1.70 37.97 2.01
CA LYS A 97 -2.97 38.69 2.04
C LYS A 97 -2.94 39.89 1.06
N LYS A 98 -3.92 39.94 0.16
CA LYS A 98 -4.25 41.09 -0.69
C LYS A 98 -4.37 42.34 0.19
N LYS A 99 -3.56 43.37 -0.05
CA LYS A 99 -3.84 44.73 0.44
C LYS A 99 -4.79 45.41 -0.53
N ALA A 100 -5.97 45.72 -0.03
CA ALA A 100 -7.00 46.50 -0.70
C ALA A 100 -6.60 47.99 -0.79
N ALA A 101 -7.05 48.60 -1.88
CA ALA A 101 -7.49 49.98 -2.06
C ALA A 101 -6.61 51.15 -1.55
N LYS A 102 -6.23 52.02 -2.49
CA LYS A 102 -6.42 53.47 -2.32
C LYS A 102 -6.82 54.13 -3.64
N LYS A 103 -8.08 54.54 -3.68
CA LYS A 103 -8.69 55.48 -4.63
C LYS A 103 -8.34 56.91 -4.19
N LYS A 104 -7.75 57.71 -5.07
CA LYS A 104 -7.79 59.19 -5.09
C LYS A 104 -7.20 59.60 -6.46
N SER A 105 -8.00 59.95 -7.45
CA SER A 105 -8.69 61.24 -7.64
C SER A 105 -7.74 62.44 -7.60
N ARG A 106 -7.68 63.11 -8.77
CA ARG A 106 -7.73 64.55 -9.03
C ARG A 106 -6.46 65.24 -9.54
N ARG A 107 -6.62 65.71 -10.78
CA ARG A 107 -6.24 66.99 -11.39
C ARG A 107 -4.94 67.03 -12.17
#